data_AF-A0A5C3KBL5-F1
#
_entry.id   AF-A0A5C3KBL5-F1
#
_cell.length_a   1.000
_cell.length_b   1.000
_cell.length_c   1.000
_cell.angle_alpha   90.00
_cell.angle_beta   90.00
_cell.angle_gamma   90.00
#
_symmetry.space_group_name_H-M   'P 1'
#
loop_
_entity.id
_entity.type
_entity.pdbx_description
1 polymer ?
#
loop_
_entity_poly.entity_id
_entity_poly.type
_entity_poly.pdbx_seq_one_letter_code
_entity_poly.pdbx_strand_id
1 'polypeptide(L)'
;MECHQRSDKCKKLFGGELEDIFPFTILSNYVARIYTLYEALKYSDTAPVSQDPPPSLLRQCEGIKLKWDLGNPHHTYPFGMHSPSNLKPLDYDVSVVNSQESILRHFNTNKAIERLRKHRTTLDALLDLLGTKDVPALHRIFRNAHKFGCGSKKLLEKVTSAIDGKYHAKNFVDWELDLAILIYNNGALHVLHNSAFAFPCRQTLAERRSEYKLRISIGDLQMSDLLYNIEVLFKNVPESQVGITLCLDKVASDRRLCWIPGIDQIVGVCEHESHLETTRMGNDLSVVCTTTDAIRDGTVHLGHEILVAVFARNAEEDYGAKPVLILPTCKQGSLKDAALVLEKLKQAWRLSPFGEKMHGPIWSLSSDGDPKRRPALYLHSMVREIKPDTDPKIFDVVGSLQGLNLWVGPSLETQDLDWNHCIKRLCKLLGSQDSLLVNNCAINKKQISMWLKQVIGIDWSEGSLFHLLNPISPKPSTPIKLLSLTAEVRTLDQANMTPSDLGSQNSVPLLGEMFEALLEPFIQISCLGKFAHILCALFVQHQSAFMPAHLYSDLQCMVRTAVFPVA
;
A
#
# COMPACT_ATOMS: atom_id res chain seq x y z
N MET A 1 24.92 -21.19 -13.14
CA MET A 1 25.38 -19.87 -13.64
C MET A 1 24.25 -19.02 -14.21
N GLU A 2 23.41 -19.53 -15.13
CA GLU A 2 22.33 -18.71 -15.74
C GLU A 2 21.33 -18.10 -14.74
N CYS A 3 21.05 -18.77 -13.61
CA CYS A 3 20.16 -18.23 -12.58
C CYS A 3 20.72 -16.96 -11.89
N HIS A 4 22.04 -16.85 -11.68
CA HIS A 4 22.67 -15.60 -11.21
C HIS A 4 22.59 -14.49 -12.28
N GLN A 5 22.85 -14.80 -13.55
CA GLN A 5 22.78 -13.81 -14.63
C GLN A 5 21.36 -13.23 -14.83
N ARG A 6 20.30 -13.97 -14.47
CA ARG A 6 18.93 -13.45 -14.44
C ARG A 6 18.63 -12.63 -13.18
N SER A 7 19.20 -13.00 -12.03
CA SER A 7 19.12 -12.20 -10.79
C SER A 7 19.69 -10.79 -10.98
N ASP A 8 20.88 -10.67 -11.58
CA ASP A 8 21.52 -9.37 -11.84
C ASP A 8 20.73 -8.51 -12.84
N LYS A 9 20.00 -9.15 -13.76
CA LYS A 9 19.13 -8.47 -14.73
C LYS A 9 17.87 -7.91 -14.06
N CYS A 10 17.32 -8.61 -13.05
CA CYS A 10 16.28 -8.06 -12.18
C CYS A 10 16.82 -6.94 -11.28
N LYS A 11 18.00 -7.12 -10.64
CA LYS A 11 18.62 -6.06 -9.81
C LYS A 11 18.86 -4.76 -10.58
N LYS A 12 19.26 -4.84 -11.86
CA LYS A 12 19.40 -3.67 -12.75
C LYS A 12 18.07 -3.05 -13.22
N LEU A 13 16.96 -3.78 -13.20
CA LEU A 13 15.63 -3.26 -13.60
C LEU A 13 14.88 -2.57 -12.46
N PHE A 14 15.17 -2.90 -11.20
CA PHE A 14 14.41 -2.44 -10.03
C PHE A 14 15.22 -1.62 -9.01
N GLY A 15 16.40 -1.12 -9.38
CA GLY A 15 17.04 0.01 -8.68
C GLY A 15 17.32 -0.15 -7.18
N GLY A 16 17.57 -1.37 -6.67
CA GLY A 16 17.94 -1.62 -5.27
C GLY A 16 16.78 -1.62 -4.25
N GLU A 17 15.71 -0.85 -4.49
CA GLU A 17 14.60 -0.61 -3.53
C GLU A 17 13.76 -1.84 -3.15
N LEU A 18 13.94 -2.99 -3.81
CA LEU A 18 13.21 -4.22 -3.51
C LEU A 18 13.74 -4.99 -2.29
N GLU A 19 14.99 -4.76 -1.85
CA GLU A 19 15.55 -5.47 -0.69
C GLU A 19 14.97 -4.97 0.65
N ASP A 20 14.46 -3.74 0.71
CA ASP A 20 13.79 -3.17 1.90
C ASP A 20 12.30 -3.55 2.01
N ILE A 21 11.65 -3.92 0.89
CA ILE A 21 10.19 -4.20 0.84
C ILE A 21 9.88 -5.69 1.11
N PHE A 22 10.82 -6.59 0.86
CA PHE A 22 10.64 -8.04 1.07
C PHE A 22 11.59 -8.59 2.14
N PRO A 23 11.10 -8.87 3.36
CA PRO A 23 11.88 -9.62 4.33
C PRO A 23 12.25 -10.99 3.76
N PHE A 24 13.55 -11.22 3.57
CA PHE A 24 14.12 -12.48 3.07
C PHE A 24 13.61 -13.71 3.86
N THR A 25 13.19 -13.49 5.11
CA THR A 25 12.51 -14.42 6.01
C THR A 25 11.27 -15.10 5.43
N ILE A 26 10.44 -14.44 4.60
CA ILE A 26 9.22 -15.08 4.05
C ILE A 26 9.60 -16.14 2.99
N LEU A 27 10.50 -15.80 2.07
CA LEU A 27 11.04 -16.77 1.10
C LEU A 27 11.83 -17.89 1.81
N SER A 28 12.67 -17.52 2.78
CA SER A 28 13.45 -18.45 3.60
C SER A 28 12.57 -19.46 4.32
N ASN A 29 11.50 -19.03 5.00
CA ASN A 29 10.54 -19.92 5.67
C ASN A 29 9.81 -20.86 4.70
N TYR A 30 9.58 -20.44 3.45
CA TYR A 30 8.97 -21.29 2.43
C TYR A 30 9.93 -22.36 1.93
N VAL A 31 11.18 -21.99 1.63
CA VAL A 31 12.26 -22.92 1.25
C VAL A 31 12.56 -23.90 2.39
N ALA A 32 12.64 -23.41 3.64
CA ALA A 32 12.84 -24.24 4.83
C ALA A 32 11.75 -25.30 4.99
N ARG A 33 10.47 -24.93 4.81
CA ARG A 33 9.33 -25.89 4.86
C ARG A 33 9.38 -26.94 3.75
N ILE A 34 9.81 -26.57 2.54
CA ILE A 34 10.05 -27.54 1.46
C ILE A 34 11.19 -28.50 1.84
N TYR A 35 12.26 -27.98 2.45
CA TYR A 35 13.38 -28.78 2.95
C TYR A 35 12.98 -29.72 4.10
N THR A 36 12.10 -29.29 5.00
CA THR A 36 11.55 -30.14 6.06
C THR A 36 10.69 -31.27 5.49
N LEU A 37 9.89 -30.98 4.44
CA LEU A 37 9.09 -31.99 3.75
C LEU A 37 9.99 -33.02 3.03
N TYR A 38 11.10 -32.56 2.46
CA TYR A 38 12.11 -33.39 1.79
C TYR A 38 12.84 -34.32 2.79
N GLU A 39 13.32 -33.81 3.92
CA GLU A 39 13.94 -34.65 4.95
C GLU A 39 12.92 -35.62 5.60
N ALA A 40 11.65 -35.21 5.80
CA ALA A 40 10.61 -36.12 6.30
C ALA A 40 10.34 -37.32 5.36
N LEU A 41 10.44 -37.12 4.04
CA LEU A 41 10.33 -38.19 3.04
C LEU A 41 11.58 -39.07 2.92
N LYS A 42 12.72 -38.57 3.38
CA LYS A 42 14.03 -39.25 3.33
C LYS A 42 14.25 -40.20 4.51
N TYR A 43 13.65 -39.90 5.67
CA TYR A 43 13.76 -40.72 6.89
C TYR A 43 12.74 -41.87 6.99
N SER A 44 11.78 -42.01 6.06
CA SER A 44 10.86 -43.16 6.05
C SER A 44 11.48 -44.48 5.55
N ASP A 45 12.65 -44.42 4.91
CA ASP A 45 13.30 -45.58 4.26
C ASP A 45 14.44 -46.21 5.08
N THR A 46 14.79 -45.68 6.26
CA THR A 46 15.90 -46.19 7.08
C THR A 46 15.45 -47.16 8.20
N ALA A 47 15.03 -48.36 7.80
CA ALA A 47 15.14 -49.54 8.66
C ALA A 47 16.48 -50.25 8.35
N PRO A 48 17.28 -50.68 9.34
CA PRO A 48 18.65 -51.12 9.11
C PRO A 48 18.70 -52.50 8.45
N VAL A 49 19.23 -52.54 7.22
CA VAL A 49 19.66 -53.78 6.54
C VAL A 49 21.10 -54.08 6.95
N SER A 50 21.31 -55.20 7.63
CA SER A 50 22.66 -55.67 8.00
C SER A 50 23.50 -55.97 6.75
N GLN A 51 24.76 -55.52 6.75
CA GLN A 51 25.74 -55.81 5.71
C GLN A 51 26.69 -56.89 6.20
N ASP A 52 26.85 -57.97 5.42
CA ASP A 52 28.17 -58.47 5.02
C ASP A 52 28.04 -59.47 3.84
N PRO A 53 28.94 -59.43 2.83
CA PRO A 53 29.08 -60.43 1.76
C PRO A 53 30.20 -61.45 2.14
N PRO A 54 30.68 -62.36 1.27
CA PRO A 54 30.24 -62.84 -0.05
C PRO A 54 29.73 -64.31 0.11
N PRO A 55 29.81 -65.28 -0.86
CA PRO A 55 30.18 -65.25 -2.27
C PRO A 55 29.17 -65.93 -3.23
N SER A 56 29.60 -66.18 -4.45
CA SER A 56 28.91 -66.94 -5.51
C SER A 56 28.77 -68.42 -5.19
N LEU A 57 27.58 -69.00 -5.40
CA LEU A 57 27.43 -70.45 -5.63
C LEU A 57 26.20 -70.76 -6.49
N LEU A 58 26.36 -71.76 -7.35
CA LEU A 58 25.34 -72.28 -8.27
C LEU A 58 24.09 -72.76 -7.52
N ARG A 59 22.90 -72.56 -8.12
CA ARG A 59 21.71 -73.30 -7.71
C ARG A 59 21.78 -74.73 -8.25
N GLN A 60 21.95 -75.70 -7.36
CA GLN A 60 21.46 -77.06 -7.59
C GLN A 60 20.85 -77.64 -6.30
N CYS A 61 19.74 -78.34 -6.50
CA CYS A 61 19.07 -79.29 -5.62
C CYS A 61 18.33 -78.77 -4.36
N GLU A 62 17.20 -79.43 -4.12
CA GLU A 62 16.29 -79.22 -3.00
C GLU A 62 16.79 -79.95 -1.76
N GLY A 63 16.55 -79.38 -0.57
CA GLY A 63 16.96 -79.99 0.70
C GLY A 63 16.13 -79.49 1.86
N ILE A 64 15.58 -80.41 2.64
CA ILE A 64 14.79 -80.12 3.85
C ILE A 64 15.75 -79.74 4.98
N LYS A 65 15.52 -78.59 5.63
CA LYS A 65 16.21 -78.23 6.88
C LYS A 65 15.45 -78.80 8.07
N LEU A 66 16.05 -79.77 8.76
CA LEU A 66 15.63 -80.18 10.10
C LEU A 66 16.55 -79.54 11.14
N LYS A 67 15.96 -79.03 12.23
CA LYS A 67 16.68 -78.47 13.38
C LYS A 67 16.73 -79.53 14.47
N TRP A 68 17.92 -79.85 14.97
CA TRP A 68 18.12 -80.67 16.16
C TRP A 68 18.67 -79.77 17.27
N ASP A 69 18.00 -79.76 18.43
CA ASP A 69 18.55 -79.16 19.64
C ASP A 69 19.33 -80.26 20.39
N LEU A 70 20.66 -80.08 20.48
CA LEU A 70 21.60 -81.10 20.95
C LEU A 70 21.70 -81.14 22.48
N GLY A 71 21.57 -82.34 23.05
CA GLY A 71 21.89 -82.64 24.45
C GLY A 71 23.14 -83.52 24.58
N ASN A 72 24.24 -82.92 25.05
CA ASN A 72 25.47 -83.52 25.61
C ASN A 72 26.32 -84.48 24.70
N PRO A 73 27.62 -84.23 24.43
CA PRO A 73 28.33 -84.86 23.29
C PRO A 73 28.86 -86.30 23.46
N HIS A 74 28.49 -87.03 24.52
CA HIS A 74 29.20 -88.26 24.94
C HIS A 74 28.35 -89.52 25.10
N HIS A 75 27.37 -89.75 24.22
CA HIS A 75 26.85 -91.10 23.97
C HIS A 75 26.72 -91.38 22.46
N THR A 76 26.93 -92.65 22.10
CA THR A 76 27.25 -93.14 20.75
C THR A 76 26.13 -93.05 19.71
N TYR A 77 26.54 -92.96 18.44
CA TYR A 77 25.76 -93.26 17.22
C TYR A 77 24.68 -94.36 17.42
N PRO A 78 23.40 -94.09 17.11
CA PRO A 78 22.34 -95.10 17.18
C PRO A 78 21.57 -95.28 15.85
N PHE A 79 22.24 -95.55 14.73
CA PHE A 79 21.57 -96.07 13.51
C PHE A 79 22.35 -97.18 12.81
N GLY A 80 22.48 -98.31 13.51
CA GLY A 80 22.46 -99.61 12.83
C GLY A 80 21.00 -100.01 12.59
N MET A 81 20.52 -99.94 11.34
CA MET A 81 19.16 -100.38 10.99
C MET A 81 19.11 -101.88 10.70
N HIS A 82 18.83 -102.68 11.72
CA HIS A 82 18.23 -104.02 11.57
C HIS A 82 17.24 -104.31 12.72
N SER A 83 16.00 -103.80 12.62
CA SER A 83 14.76 -104.47 13.06
C SER A 83 13.54 -103.54 12.87
N PRO A 84 12.38 -103.97 12.33
CA PRO A 84 11.28 -103.06 11.99
C PRO A 84 10.24 -102.78 13.10
N SER A 85 10.43 -103.28 14.32
CA SER A 85 9.31 -103.51 15.26
C SER A 85 9.07 -102.46 16.37
N ASN A 86 9.76 -101.32 16.40
CA ASN A 86 9.60 -100.32 17.49
C ASN A 86 9.68 -98.85 17.03
N LEU A 87 8.68 -98.36 16.30
CA LEU A 87 8.45 -96.91 16.15
C LEU A 87 7.00 -96.56 16.54
N LYS A 88 6.87 -95.75 17.60
CA LYS A 88 5.61 -95.06 17.92
C LYS A 88 5.34 -93.98 16.84
N PRO A 89 4.07 -93.66 16.53
CA PRO A 89 3.75 -92.55 15.65
C PRO A 89 4.25 -91.22 16.27
N LEU A 90 4.97 -90.43 15.49
CA LEU A 90 5.25 -89.03 15.80
C LEU A 90 4.14 -88.17 15.19
N ASP A 91 3.42 -87.47 16.06
CA ASP A 91 2.18 -86.76 15.74
C ASP A 91 2.49 -85.38 15.13
N TYR A 92 2.92 -85.38 13.86
CA TYR A 92 3.14 -84.16 13.09
C TYR A 92 1.89 -83.80 12.28
N ASP A 93 1.24 -82.70 12.66
CA ASP A 93 0.16 -82.09 11.88
C ASP A 93 0.71 -81.45 10.60
N VAL A 94 0.86 -82.28 9.55
CA VAL A 94 1.26 -81.85 8.21
C VAL A 94 0.06 -81.18 7.53
N SER A 95 -0.21 -79.94 7.93
CA SER A 95 -1.12 -79.07 7.18
C SER A 95 -0.62 -78.91 5.74
N VAL A 96 -1.35 -79.53 4.80
CA VAL A 96 -1.01 -79.50 3.37
C VAL A 96 -1.22 -78.08 2.86
N VAL A 97 -0.14 -77.29 2.80
CA VAL A 97 -0.14 -75.96 2.21
C VAL A 97 -0.54 -76.10 0.74
N ASN A 98 -1.75 -75.63 0.41
CA ASN A 98 -2.30 -75.74 -0.93
C ASN A 98 -1.37 -75.05 -1.95
N SER A 99 -0.75 -75.82 -2.82
CA SER A 99 0.30 -75.34 -3.73
C SER A 99 -0.18 -74.24 -4.66
N GLN A 100 -1.47 -74.25 -5.03
CA GLN A 100 -2.10 -73.19 -5.83
C GLN A 100 -2.13 -71.85 -5.09
N GLU A 101 -2.31 -71.85 -3.77
CA GLU A 101 -2.35 -70.63 -2.96
C GLU A 101 -0.97 -69.98 -2.88
N SER A 102 0.08 -70.76 -2.68
CA SER A 102 1.48 -70.30 -2.71
C SER A 102 1.85 -69.70 -4.07
N ILE A 103 1.40 -70.30 -5.18
CA ILE A 103 1.61 -69.78 -6.53
C ILE A 103 0.87 -68.45 -6.73
N LEU A 104 -0.41 -68.35 -6.33
CA LEU A 104 -1.18 -67.12 -6.40
C LEU A 104 -0.58 -65.99 -5.55
N ARG A 105 -0.12 -66.30 -4.33
CA ARG A 105 0.62 -65.36 -3.46
C ARG A 105 1.89 -64.87 -4.16
N HIS A 106 2.68 -65.74 -4.77
CA HIS A 106 3.89 -65.36 -5.52
C HIS A 106 3.58 -64.43 -6.72
N PHE A 107 2.57 -64.76 -7.54
CA PHE A 107 2.15 -63.90 -8.66
C PHE A 107 1.63 -62.53 -8.20
N ASN A 108 0.89 -62.47 -7.10
CA ASN A 108 0.39 -61.21 -6.54
C ASN A 108 1.56 -60.36 -5.98
N THR A 109 2.52 -60.98 -5.30
CA THR A 109 3.74 -60.31 -4.83
C THR A 109 4.57 -59.75 -6.00
N ASN A 110 4.78 -60.53 -7.08
CA ASN A 110 5.50 -60.04 -8.26
C ASN A 110 4.76 -58.86 -8.93
N LYS A 111 3.43 -58.94 -9.08
CA LYS A 111 2.61 -57.80 -9.57
C LYS A 111 2.69 -56.58 -8.66
N ALA A 112 2.77 -56.76 -7.34
CA ALA A 112 2.98 -55.66 -6.39
C ALA A 112 4.37 -55.04 -6.53
N ILE A 113 5.43 -55.86 -6.63
CA ILE A 113 6.81 -55.40 -6.87
C ILE A 113 6.91 -54.63 -8.19
N GLU A 114 6.28 -55.10 -9.28
CA GLU A 114 6.25 -54.35 -10.55
C GLU A 114 5.53 -53.01 -10.44
N ARG A 115 4.42 -52.94 -9.69
CA ARG A 115 3.72 -51.66 -9.43
C ARG A 115 4.60 -50.71 -8.63
N LEU A 116 5.28 -51.19 -7.59
CA LEU A 116 6.20 -50.41 -6.77
C LEU A 116 7.41 -49.91 -7.59
N ARG A 117 8.01 -50.76 -8.43
CA ARG A 117 9.08 -50.37 -9.37
C ARG A 117 8.61 -49.26 -10.31
N LYS A 118 7.44 -49.41 -10.95
CA LYS A 118 6.86 -48.38 -11.83
C LYS A 118 6.57 -47.08 -11.07
N HIS A 119 6.11 -47.17 -9.82
CA HIS A 119 5.86 -45.99 -8.98
C HIS A 119 7.17 -45.27 -8.64
N ARG A 120 8.21 -46.01 -8.23
CA ARG A 120 9.56 -45.48 -7.98
C ARG A 120 10.14 -44.78 -9.21
N THR A 121 10.17 -45.43 -10.37
CA THR A 121 10.66 -44.80 -11.62
C THR A 121 9.88 -43.53 -12.00
N THR A 122 8.58 -43.45 -11.67
CA THR A 122 7.77 -42.25 -11.88
C THR A 122 8.14 -41.12 -10.89
N LEU A 123 8.49 -41.48 -9.65
CA LEU A 123 8.93 -40.53 -8.62
C LEU A 123 10.34 -40.03 -8.90
N ASP A 124 11.27 -40.91 -9.26
CA ASP A 124 12.65 -40.58 -9.65
C ASP A 124 12.62 -39.55 -10.80
N ALA A 125 11.87 -39.84 -11.88
CA ALA A 125 11.70 -38.92 -13.02
C ALA A 125 11.02 -37.59 -12.66
N LEU A 126 10.16 -37.55 -11.64
CA LEU A 126 9.58 -36.32 -11.12
C LEU A 126 10.64 -35.51 -10.36
N LEU A 127 11.44 -36.15 -9.49
CA LEU A 127 12.49 -35.49 -8.73
C LEU A 127 13.60 -34.93 -9.64
N ASP A 128 14.05 -35.69 -10.63
CA ASP A 128 15.02 -35.23 -11.64
C ASP A 128 14.53 -33.97 -12.37
N LEU A 129 13.25 -33.96 -12.74
CA LEU A 129 12.64 -32.85 -13.45
C LEU A 129 12.50 -31.62 -12.54
N LEU A 130 12.09 -31.79 -11.28
CA LEU A 130 12.04 -30.70 -10.29
C LEU A 130 13.43 -30.15 -9.93
N GLY A 131 14.48 -30.99 -9.95
CA GLY A 131 15.86 -30.58 -9.70
C GLY A 131 16.52 -29.87 -10.87
N THR A 132 15.97 -29.95 -12.09
CA THR A 132 16.61 -29.45 -13.32
C THR A 132 15.82 -28.37 -14.08
N LYS A 133 14.56 -28.10 -13.69
CA LYS A 133 13.66 -27.16 -14.41
C LYS A 133 12.88 -26.27 -13.46
N ASP A 134 12.81 -24.98 -13.78
CA ASP A 134 11.87 -24.05 -13.16
C ASP A 134 10.43 -24.42 -13.60
N VAL A 135 9.62 -24.93 -12.67
CA VAL A 135 8.23 -25.32 -12.96
C VAL A 135 7.25 -24.20 -12.57
N PRO A 136 6.50 -23.61 -13.54
CA PRO A 136 5.53 -22.55 -13.25
C PRO A 136 4.42 -23.00 -12.29
N ALA A 137 4.22 -22.24 -11.22
CA ALA A 137 3.26 -22.49 -10.14
C ALA A 137 3.33 -23.91 -9.55
N LEU A 138 4.54 -24.46 -9.38
CA LEU A 138 4.80 -25.80 -8.83
C LEU A 138 3.97 -26.10 -7.57
N HIS A 139 3.98 -25.20 -6.59
CA HIS A 139 3.22 -25.29 -5.34
C HIS A 139 1.71 -25.46 -5.60
N ARG A 140 1.18 -24.75 -6.60
CA ARG A 140 -0.23 -24.81 -7.00
C ARG A 140 -0.57 -26.09 -7.76
N ILE A 141 0.36 -26.62 -8.56
CA ILE A 141 0.23 -27.94 -9.20
C ILE A 141 0.10 -29.02 -8.12
N PHE A 142 1.00 -29.03 -7.13
CA PHE A 142 0.99 -29.99 -6.03
C PHE A 142 -0.27 -29.85 -5.15
N ARG A 143 -0.66 -28.62 -4.77
CA ARG A 143 -1.90 -28.35 -4.02
C ARG A 143 -3.14 -28.87 -4.76
N ASN A 144 -3.24 -28.61 -6.07
CA ASN A 144 -4.33 -29.12 -6.90
C ASN A 144 -4.28 -30.65 -7.03
N ALA A 145 -3.10 -31.24 -7.23
CA ALA A 145 -2.94 -32.69 -7.34
C ALA A 145 -3.39 -33.41 -6.06
N HIS A 146 -3.01 -32.90 -4.89
CA HIS A 146 -3.49 -33.39 -3.59
C HIS A 146 -5.01 -33.27 -3.46
N LYS A 147 -5.58 -32.08 -3.73
CA LYS A 147 -7.04 -31.83 -3.66
C LYS A 147 -7.87 -32.77 -4.57
N PHE A 148 -7.31 -33.18 -5.71
CA PHE A 148 -7.98 -34.05 -6.69
C PHE A 148 -7.48 -35.50 -6.69
N GLY A 149 -6.78 -35.96 -5.63
CA GLY A 149 -6.32 -37.35 -5.51
C GLY A 149 -5.45 -37.84 -6.68
N CYS A 150 -4.65 -36.95 -7.27
CA CYS A 150 -3.86 -37.27 -8.46
C CYS A 150 -2.61 -38.08 -8.08
N GLY A 151 -2.55 -39.34 -8.51
CA GLY A 151 -1.36 -40.18 -8.37
C GLY A 151 -0.13 -39.64 -9.11
N SER A 152 1.06 -40.09 -8.71
CA SER A 152 2.37 -39.57 -9.17
C SER A 152 2.51 -39.45 -10.69
N LYS A 153 1.99 -40.40 -11.47
CA LYS A 153 2.00 -40.33 -12.95
C LYS A 153 1.26 -39.10 -13.49
N LYS A 154 0.06 -38.83 -12.98
CA LYS A 154 -0.78 -37.68 -13.40
C LYS A 154 -0.20 -36.35 -12.89
N LEU A 155 0.53 -36.38 -11.77
CA LEU A 155 1.31 -35.24 -11.29
C LEU A 155 2.48 -34.95 -12.22
N LEU A 156 3.28 -35.96 -12.60
CA LEU A 156 4.36 -35.83 -13.58
C LEU A 156 3.84 -35.31 -14.93
N GLU A 157 2.76 -35.88 -15.46
CA GLU A 157 2.09 -35.40 -16.68
C GLU A 157 1.70 -33.91 -16.60
N LYS A 158 1.17 -33.46 -15.46
CA LYS A 158 0.81 -32.04 -15.22
C LYS A 158 2.02 -31.12 -15.10
N VAL A 159 3.07 -31.58 -14.43
CA VAL A 159 4.33 -30.83 -14.25
C VAL A 159 5.05 -30.67 -15.60
N THR A 160 5.18 -31.74 -16.38
CA THR A 160 5.71 -31.68 -17.75
C THR A 160 4.86 -30.75 -18.63
N SER A 161 3.53 -30.86 -18.56
CA SER A 161 2.63 -29.97 -19.30
C SER A 161 2.75 -28.49 -18.88
N ALA A 162 3.16 -28.20 -17.65
CA ALA A 162 3.38 -26.83 -17.17
C ALA A 162 4.70 -26.23 -17.70
N ILE A 163 5.77 -27.03 -17.76
CA ILE A 163 7.03 -26.64 -18.42
C ILE A 163 6.78 -26.36 -19.90
N ASP A 164 6.00 -27.21 -20.57
CA ASP A 164 5.63 -27.07 -21.98
C ASP A 164 4.68 -25.87 -22.26
N GLY A 165 4.24 -25.13 -21.24
CA GLY A 165 3.21 -24.07 -21.36
C GLY A 165 1.81 -24.58 -21.73
N LYS A 166 1.59 -25.90 -21.80
CA LYS A 166 0.30 -26.53 -22.13
C LYS A 166 -0.67 -26.52 -20.95
N TYR A 167 -0.17 -26.46 -19.71
CA TYR A 167 -0.96 -26.48 -18.49
C TYR A 167 -0.66 -25.29 -17.57
N HIS A 168 -1.67 -24.46 -17.32
CA HIS A 168 -1.60 -23.33 -16.41
C HIS A 168 -2.38 -23.66 -15.13
N ALA A 169 -1.69 -23.69 -13.99
CA ALA A 169 -2.30 -24.04 -12.71
C ALA A 169 -3.24 -22.93 -12.21
N LYS A 170 -4.56 -23.18 -12.27
CA LYS A 170 -5.61 -22.34 -11.69
C LYS A 170 -5.79 -22.61 -10.17
N ASN A 171 -6.82 -22.01 -9.57
CA ASN A 171 -7.15 -22.08 -8.14
C ASN A 171 -6.11 -21.40 -7.25
N PHE A 172 -5.94 -20.08 -7.44
CA PHE A 172 -5.20 -19.20 -6.54
C PHE A 172 -5.87 -19.20 -5.15
N VAL A 173 -5.09 -19.07 -4.08
CA VAL A 173 -5.62 -18.75 -2.73
C VAL A 173 -5.55 -17.26 -2.47
N ASP A 174 -6.26 -16.78 -1.46
CA ASP A 174 -6.41 -15.35 -1.16
C ASP A 174 -5.08 -14.60 -1.08
N TRP A 175 -4.10 -15.09 -0.30
CA TRP A 175 -2.80 -14.43 -0.21
C TRP A 175 -2.05 -14.35 -1.55
N GLU A 176 -2.24 -15.30 -2.49
CA GLU A 176 -1.65 -15.22 -3.83
C GLU A 176 -2.32 -14.12 -4.66
N LEU A 177 -3.61 -13.88 -4.45
CA LEU A 177 -4.37 -12.81 -5.10
C LEU A 177 -4.00 -11.45 -4.47
N ASP A 178 -3.96 -11.35 -3.14
CA ASP A 178 -3.66 -10.10 -2.43
C ASP A 178 -2.21 -9.64 -2.69
N LEU A 179 -1.25 -10.57 -2.65
CA LEU A 179 0.14 -10.29 -3.04
C LEU A 179 0.26 -9.89 -4.52
N ALA A 180 -0.54 -10.49 -5.41
CA ALA A 180 -0.57 -10.09 -6.81
C ALA A 180 -1.20 -8.70 -7.01
N ILE A 181 -2.17 -8.30 -6.19
CA ILE A 181 -2.75 -6.96 -6.19
C ILE A 181 -1.71 -5.92 -5.74
N LEU A 182 -1.02 -6.19 -4.64
CA LEU A 182 0.08 -5.35 -4.14
C LEU A 182 1.16 -5.15 -5.24
N ILE A 183 1.59 -6.24 -5.87
CA ILE A 183 2.64 -6.21 -6.89
C ILE A 183 2.14 -5.61 -8.23
N TYR A 184 0.85 -5.74 -8.54
CA TYR A 184 0.22 -5.02 -9.65
C TYR A 184 0.28 -3.51 -9.43
N ASN A 185 -0.04 -3.05 -8.22
CA ASN A 185 0.00 -1.63 -7.88
C ASN A 185 1.42 -1.05 -8.01
N ASN A 186 2.45 -1.89 -7.77
CA ASN A 186 3.87 -1.57 -8.00
C ASN A 186 4.36 -1.85 -9.44
N GLY A 187 3.46 -2.13 -10.39
CA GLY A 187 3.79 -2.31 -11.82
C GLY A 187 4.49 -3.62 -12.22
N ALA A 188 4.92 -4.45 -11.26
CA ALA A 188 5.77 -5.62 -11.53
C ALA A 188 5.00 -6.93 -11.84
N LEU A 189 3.65 -6.92 -11.86
CA LEU A 189 2.85 -8.15 -12.04
C LEU A 189 3.21 -8.92 -13.32
N HIS A 190 3.50 -8.24 -14.43
CA HIS A 190 3.83 -8.93 -15.68
C HIS A 190 5.07 -9.83 -15.56
N VAL A 191 6.08 -9.40 -14.80
CA VAL A 191 7.29 -10.19 -14.55
C VAL A 191 6.96 -11.43 -13.70
N LEU A 192 6.14 -11.26 -12.65
CA LEU A 192 5.81 -12.37 -11.75
C LEU A 192 4.74 -13.33 -12.30
N HIS A 193 3.87 -12.87 -13.20
CA HIS A 193 2.98 -13.73 -13.97
C HIS A 193 3.77 -14.71 -14.86
N ASN A 194 4.89 -14.24 -15.44
CA ASN A 194 5.80 -15.04 -16.26
C ASN A 194 6.95 -15.70 -15.46
N SER A 195 6.92 -15.63 -14.13
CA SER A 195 7.93 -16.25 -13.25
C SER A 195 7.57 -17.68 -12.87
N ALA A 196 8.49 -18.41 -12.22
CA ALA A 196 8.23 -19.72 -11.64
C ALA A 196 7.06 -19.74 -10.63
N PHE A 197 6.67 -18.60 -10.04
CA PHE A 197 5.49 -18.52 -9.18
C PHE A 197 4.15 -18.49 -9.96
N ALA A 198 4.18 -18.07 -11.23
CA ALA A 198 3.04 -17.83 -12.11
C ALA A 198 1.81 -17.27 -11.38
N PHE A 199 1.94 -16.03 -10.93
CA PHE A 199 0.89 -15.25 -10.28
C PHE A 199 -0.33 -15.02 -11.20
N PRO A 200 -1.50 -14.64 -10.67
CA PRO A 200 -2.69 -14.33 -11.47
C PRO A 200 -2.43 -13.25 -12.53
N CYS A 201 -3.07 -13.35 -13.69
CA CYS A 201 -3.01 -12.29 -14.70
C CYS A 201 -3.91 -11.11 -14.31
N ARG A 202 -3.71 -9.95 -14.96
CA ARG A 202 -4.52 -8.73 -14.74
C ARG A 202 -6.03 -8.98 -14.82
N GLN A 203 -6.49 -9.85 -15.71
CA GLN A 203 -7.91 -10.17 -15.87
C GLN A 203 -8.46 -10.93 -14.65
N THR A 204 -7.72 -11.92 -14.12
CA THR A 204 -8.10 -12.63 -12.88
C THR A 204 -8.13 -11.69 -11.67
N LEU A 205 -7.27 -10.67 -11.65
CA LEU A 205 -7.29 -9.65 -10.59
C LEU A 205 -8.36 -8.58 -10.78
N ALA A 206 -8.93 -8.40 -11.98
CA ALA A 206 -9.78 -7.25 -12.28
C ALA A 206 -11.01 -7.17 -11.36
N GLU A 207 -11.64 -8.31 -11.09
CA GLU A 207 -12.80 -8.42 -10.19
C GLU A 207 -12.42 -8.07 -8.75
N ARG A 208 -11.38 -8.71 -8.19
CA ARG A 208 -10.91 -8.47 -6.80
C ARG A 208 -10.31 -7.07 -6.61
N ARG A 209 -9.67 -6.49 -7.62
CA ARG A 209 -9.20 -5.08 -7.60
C ARG A 209 -10.32 -4.06 -7.74
N SER A 210 -11.52 -4.47 -8.14
CA SER A 210 -12.70 -3.60 -8.18
C SER A 210 -13.44 -3.54 -6.83
N GLU A 211 -12.75 -3.83 -5.72
CA GLU A 211 -13.31 -3.83 -4.36
C GLU A 211 -14.09 -2.54 -4.04
N TYR A 212 -13.53 -1.38 -4.39
CA TYR A 212 -14.16 -0.08 -4.19
C TYR A 212 -14.73 0.47 -5.50
N LYS A 213 -15.96 0.08 -5.84
CA LYS A 213 -16.71 0.60 -7.01
C LYS A 213 -17.32 1.98 -6.71
N LEU A 214 -16.48 2.97 -6.44
CA LEU A 214 -16.94 4.33 -6.15
C LEU A 214 -17.78 4.90 -7.30
N ARG A 215 -18.84 5.63 -6.93
CA ARG A 215 -19.66 6.42 -7.86
C ARG A 215 -19.00 7.77 -8.11
N ILE A 216 -19.09 8.20 -9.36
CA ILE A 216 -18.75 9.54 -9.81
C ILE A 216 -20.06 10.31 -9.86
N SER A 217 -20.12 11.50 -9.26
CA SER A 217 -21.26 12.38 -9.45
C SER A 217 -21.16 13.06 -10.81
N ILE A 218 -22.27 13.03 -11.54
CA ILE A 218 -22.40 13.49 -12.93
C ILE A 218 -23.38 14.67 -12.90
N GLY A 219 -22.98 15.80 -13.50
CA GLY A 219 -23.68 17.07 -13.30
C GLY A 219 -23.67 17.48 -11.82
N ASP A 220 -24.85 17.77 -11.28
CA ASP A 220 -25.02 18.18 -9.89
C ASP A 220 -24.52 17.15 -8.88
N LEU A 221 -23.91 17.62 -7.78
CA LEU A 221 -23.48 16.78 -6.66
C LEU A 221 -24.67 16.07 -5.99
N GLN A 222 -24.76 14.74 -6.17
CA GLN A 222 -25.82 13.90 -5.62
C GLN A 222 -25.48 13.38 -4.23
N MET A 223 -26.40 13.56 -3.27
CA MET A 223 -26.26 13.02 -1.91
C MET A 223 -26.19 11.49 -1.89
N SER A 224 -26.89 10.81 -2.81
CA SER A 224 -26.87 9.35 -2.95
C SER A 224 -25.50 8.78 -3.29
N ASP A 225 -24.67 9.52 -4.03
CA ASP A 225 -23.33 9.06 -4.40
C ASP A 225 -22.37 9.21 -3.23
N LEU A 226 -22.46 10.33 -2.51
CA LEU A 226 -21.68 10.56 -1.29
C LEU A 226 -21.99 9.49 -0.23
N LEU A 227 -23.27 9.24 0.07
CA LEU A 227 -23.67 8.22 1.05
C LEU A 227 -23.21 6.81 0.64
N TYR A 228 -23.34 6.46 -0.64
CA TYR A 228 -22.88 5.19 -1.17
C TYR A 228 -21.34 5.05 -1.08
N ASN A 229 -20.59 6.10 -1.43
CA ASN A 229 -19.13 6.08 -1.35
C ASN A 229 -18.62 6.04 0.10
N ILE A 230 -19.32 6.67 1.05
CA ILE A 230 -19.05 6.53 2.49
C ILE A 230 -19.28 5.07 2.91
N GLU A 231 -20.42 4.45 2.56
CA GLU A 231 -20.63 3.01 2.85
C GLU A 231 -19.49 2.15 2.29
N VAL A 232 -19.16 2.31 1.00
CA VAL A 232 -18.13 1.50 0.32
C VAL A 232 -16.75 1.60 1.00
N LEU A 233 -16.39 2.75 1.58
CA LEU A 233 -15.06 2.98 2.15
C LEU A 233 -14.98 2.86 3.68
N PHE A 234 -16.09 2.97 4.41
CA PHE A 234 -16.13 3.02 5.87
C PHE A 234 -16.89 1.87 6.55
N LYS A 235 -17.69 1.09 5.81
CA LYS A 235 -18.45 -0.05 6.36
C LYS A 235 -17.61 -1.16 6.99
N ASN A 236 -16.44 -1.44 6.41
CA ASN A 236 -15.53 -2.48 6.86
C ASN A 236 -14.37 -1.91 7.71
N VAL A 237 -14.40 -0.61 8.00
CA VAL A 237 -13.39 0.06 8.83
C VAL A 237 -13.73 -0.19 10.30
N PRO A 238 -12.75 -0.57 11.16
CA PRO A 238 -13.00 -0.73 12.59
C PRO A 238 -13.60 0.54 13.21
N GLU A 239 -14.73 0.40 13.92
CA GLU A 239 -15.40 1.52 14.58
C GLU A 239 -14.45 2.17 15.59
N SER A 240 -14.25 3.48 15.48
CA SER A 240 -13.48 4.25 16.46
C SER A 240 -13.96 5.69 16.47
N GLN A 241 -14.22 6.26 17.64
CA GLN A 241 -14.56 7.67 17.76
C GLN A 241 -13.28 8.53 17.70
N VAL A 242 -12.87 8.89 16.48
CA VAL A 242 -11.66 9.68 16.20
C VAL A 242 -12.02 10.97 15.48
N GLY A 243 -11.07 11.89 15.40
CA GLY A 243 -11.22 13.07 14.57
C GLY A 243 -11.23 12.73 13.08
N ILE A 244 -12.06 13.44 12.31
CA ILE A 244 -12.08 13.34 10.85
C ILE A 244 -11.61 14.67 10.24
N THR A 245 -10.68 14.57 9.30
CA THR A 245 -10.28 15.69 8.44
C THR A 245 -10.96 15.53 7.08
N LEU A 246 -11.75 16.51 6.66
CA LEU A 246 -12.37 16.54 5.33
C LEU A 246 -11.47 17.36 4.38
N CYS A 247 -10.71 16.70 3.51
CA CYS A 247 -9.82 17.38 2.54
C CYS A 247 -10.45 17.45 1.15
N LEU A 248 -10.30 18.58 0.47
CA LEU A 248 -10.77 18.79 -0.90
C LEU A 248 -9.63 19.26 -1.81
N ASP A 249 -9.36 18.51 -2.87
CA ASP A 249 -8.41 18.94 -3.90
C ASP A 249 -8.88 18.68 -5.34
N LYS A 250 -8.22 19.33 -6.31
CA LYS A 250 -8.53 19.21 -7.74
C LYS A 250 -7.38 18.55 -8.49
N VAL A 251 -7.67 17.45 -9.17
CA VAL A 251 -6.72 16.75 -10.03
C VAL A 251 -6.97 17.16 -11.48
N ALA A 252 -5.93 17.60 -12.20
CA ALA A 252 -6.03 17.88 -13.63
C ALA A 252 -6.44 16.62 -14.41
N SER A 253 -7.33 16.76 -15.40
CA SER A 253 -7.89 15.63 -16.14
C SER A 253 -7.90 15.86 -17.64
N ASP A 254 -7.86 14.76 -18.40
CA ASP A 254 -8.09 14.78 -19.84
C ASP A 254 -9.53 15.23 -20.12
N ARG A 255 -9.72 16.28 -20.93
CA ARG A 255 -11.05 16.78 -21.30
C ARG A 255 -11.71 15.83 -22.31
N ARG A 256 -12.28 14.73 -21.81
CA ARG A 256 -12.94 13.71 -22.63
C ARG A 256 -14.17 13.13 -21.94
N LEU A 257 -15.11 12.67 -22.75
CA LEU A 257 -16.20 11.81 -22.29
C LEU A 257 -15.69 10.37 -22.17
N CYS A 258 -16.20 9.65 -21.17
CA CYS A 258 -15.99 8.22 -20.97
C CYS A 258 -17.35 7.56 -20.68
N TRP A 259 -17.63 6.38 -21.24
CA TRP A 259 -18.76 5.56 -20.80
C TRP A 259 -18.30 4.58 -19.70
N ILE A 260 -19.08 4.45 -18.64
CA ILE A 260 -18.85 3.48 -17.56
C ILE A 260 -19.94 2.40 -17.64
N PRO A 261 -19.63 1.20 -18.18
CA PRO A 261 -20.63 0.14 -18.38
C PRO A 261 -21.31 -0.34 -17.09
N GLY A 262 -20.63 -0.25 -15.94
CA GLY A 262 -21.14 -0.75 -14.66
C GLY A 262 -22.30 0.06 -14.06
N ILE A 263 -22.52 1.29 -14.53
CA ILE A 263 -23.64 2.16 -14.14
C ILE A 263 -24.48 2.62 -15.35
N ASP A 264 -24.04 2.23 -16.55
CA ASP A 264 -24.51 2.66 -17.86
C ASP A 264 -24.61 4.19 -18.02
N GLN A 265 -23.53 4.92 -17.72
CA GLN A 265 -23.52 6.39 -17.82
C GLN A 265 -22.28 6.92 -18.55
N ILE A 266 -22.49 8.02 -19.27
CA ILE A 266 -21.45 8.90 -19.80
C ILE A 266 -20.98 9.83 -18.68
N VAL A 267 -19.68 9.89 -18.45
CA VAL A 267 -19.02 10.76 -17.46
C VAL A 267 -18.00 11.68 -18.15
N GLY A 268 -17.54 12.72 -17.44
CA GLY A 268 -16.55 13.68 -17.94
C GLY A 268 -17.13 15.01 -18.37
N VAL A 269 -18.45 15.12 -18.38
CA VAL A 269 -19.24 16.37 -18.28
C VAL A 269 -19.05 17.00 -16.89
N CYS A 270 -19.07 18.34 -16.82
CA CYS A 270 -18.80 19.10 -15.60
C CYS A 270 -20.01 19.24 -14.68
N GLU A 271 -19.82 19.91 -13.54
CA GLU A 271 -20.85 20.12 -12.52
C GLU A 271 -22.02 21.04 -12.94
N HIS A 272 -21.90 21.78 -14.04
CA HIS A 272 -22.91 22.74 -14.54
C HIS A 272 -23.86 22.12 -15.58
N GLU A 273 -23.95 20.80 -15.64
CA GLU A 273 -24.69 20.01 -16.63
C GLU A 273 -26.22 20.02 -16.44
N SER A 274 -26.82 21.16 -16.09
CA SER A 274 -28.27 21.29 -15.88
C SER A 274 -29.13 21.15 -17.17
N HIS A 275 -28.49 20.85 -18.31
CA HIS A 275 -29.07 20.92 -19.65
C HIS A 275 -29.20 19.56 -20.37
N LEU A 276 -28.72 18.46 -19.79
CA LEU A 276 -28.88 17.12 -20.37
C LEU A 276 -29.99 16.34 -19.67
N GLU A 277 -30.96 15.86 -20.45
CA GLU A 277 -32.10 15.08 -19.94
C GLU A 277 -31.67 13.73 -19.33
N THR A 278 -30.58 13.17 -19.83
CA THR A 278 -30.00 11.91 -19.37
C THR A 278 -28.54 11.80 -19.79
N THR A 279 -27.72 11.20 -18.91
CA THR A 279 -26.37 10.74 -19.23
C THR A 279 -26.28 9.23 -19.40
N ARG A 280 -27.42 8.52 -19.30
CA ARG A 280 -27.47 7.07 -19.50
C ARG A 280 -27.30 6.74 -20.97
N MET A 281 -26.41 5.81 -21.30
CA MET A 281 -26.13 5.44 -22.69
C MET A 281 -27.34 4.77 -23.35
N GLY A 282 -27.98 3.82 -22.65
CA GLY A 282 -29.14 3.11 -23.19
C GLY A 282 -28.81 2.19 -24.37
N ASN A 283 -29.75 2.08 -25.32
CA ASN A 283 -29.67 1.09 -26.41
C ASN A 283 -29.18 1.66 -27.75
N ASP A 284 -28.95 2.98 -27.85
CA ASP A 284 -28.56 3.65 -29.09
C ASP A 284 -27.56 4.79 -28.84
N LEU A 285 -27.18 5.53 -29.90
CA LEU A 285 -26.19 6.61 -29.83
C LEU A 285 -26.81 8.01 -29.66
N SER A 286 -28.14 8.13 -29.48
CA SER A 286 -28.82 9.43 -29.41
C SER A 286 -28.27 10.31 -28.29
N VAL A 287 -28.06 9.75 -27.10
CA VAL A 287 -27.52 10.46 -25.94
C VAL A 287 -26.09 10.94 -26.20
N VAL A 288 -25.28 10.18 -26.96
CA VAL A 288 -23.93 10.61 -27.37
C VAL A 288 -23.99 11.79 -28.33
N CYS A 289 -24.90 11.76 -29.31
CA CYS A 289 -25.12 12.87 -30.22
C CYS A 289 -25.57 14.13 -29.47
N THR A 290 -26.65 14.05 -28.68
CA THR A 290 -27.17 15.16 -27.88
C THR A 290 -26.12 15.74 -26.93
N THR A 291 -25.35 14.90 -26.24
CA THR A 291 -24.25 15.33 -25.37
C THR A 291 -23.15 16.05 -26.16
N THR A 292 -22.79 15.51 -27.33
CA THR A 292 -21.73 16.09 -28.17
C THR A 292 -22.15 17.45 -28.74
N ASP A 293 -23.40 17.59 -29.18
CA ASP A 293 -23.91 18.83 -29.75
C ASP A 293 -24.10 19.89 -28.65
N ALA A 294 -24.60 19.53 -27.46
CA ALA A 294 -24.61 20.43 -26.30
C ALA A 294 -23.20 20.92 -25.88
N ILE A 295 -22.17 20.10 -26.05
CA ILE A 295 -20.77 20.51 -25.83
C ILE A 295 -20.26 21.45 -26.93
N ARG A 296 -20.66 21.26 -28.18
CA ARG A 296 -20.31 22.15 -29.31
C ARG A 296 -20.98 23.51 -29.20
N ASP A 297 -22.24 23.52 -28.77
CA ASP A 297 -23.05 24.73 -28.55
C ASP A 297 -22.64 25.49 -27.27
N GLY A 298 -21.81 24.87 -26.42
CA GLY A 298 -21.31 25.47 -25.18
C GLY A 298 -22.33 25.51 -24.04
N THR A 299 -23.45 24.78 -24.16
CA THR A 299 -24.43 24.62 -23.07
C THR A 299 -23.96 23.60 -22.02
N VAL A 300 -23.10 22.66 -22.42
CA VAL A 300 -22.45 21.69 -21.53
C VAL A 300 -20.93 21.83 -21.64
N HIS A 301 -20.22 21.85 -20.51
CA HIS A 301 -18.76 21.88 -20.52
C HIS A 301 -18.17 20.52 -20.13
N LEU A 302 -17.04 20.18 -20.74
CA LEU A 302 -16.19 19.07 -20.29
C LEU A 302 -15.47 19.43 -18.99
N GLY A 303 -15.32 18.46 -18.09
CA GLY A 303 -14.46 18.54 -16.92
C GLY A 303 -13.02 18.80 -17.32
N HIS A 304 -12.43 19.86 -16.76
CA HIS A 304 -11.02 20.23 -16.91
C HIS A 304 -10.18 19.68 -15.75
N GLU A 305 -10.80 19.56 -14.59
CA GLU A 305 -10.24 19.03 -13.35
C GLU A 305 -11.30 18.14 -12.69
N ILE A 306 -10.87 17.15 -11.93
CA ILE A 306 -11.74 16.36 -11.06
C ILE A 306 -11.56 16.89 -9.65
N LEU A 307 -12.62 17.46 -9.08
CA LEU A 307 -12.70 17.73 -7.65
C LEU A 307 -12.86 16.39 -6.93
N VAL A 308 -11.93 16.12 -6.03
CA VAL A 308 -11.93 14.96 -5.13
C VAL A 308 -12.10 15.48 -3.71
N ALA A 309 -13.07 14.93 -2.98
CA ALA A 309 -13.15 15.12 -1.53
C ALA A 309 -12.92 13.78 -0.83
N VAL A 310 -12.13 13.83 0.24
CA VAL A 310 -11.73 12.67 1.03
C VAL A 310 -12.05 12.91 2.49
N PHE A 311 -12.41 11.86 3.21
CA PHE A 311 -12.34 11.84 4.67
C PHE A 311 -11.07 11.09 5.07
N ALA A 312 -10.23 11.71 5.90
CA ALA A 312 -9.06 11.10 6.52
C ALA A 312 -9.31 10.98 8.03
N ARG A 313 -8.99 9.82 8.61
CA ARG A 313 -9.13 9.55 10.05
C ARG A 313 -7.87 10.01 10.76
N ASN A 314 -8.02 10.79 11.83
CA ASN A 314 -6.93 11.18 12.72
C ASN A 314 -6.72 10.05 13.74
N ALA A 315 -6.24 8.90 13.25
CA ALA A 315 -6.07 7.66 13.98
C ALA A 315 -4.64 7.10 13.78
N GLU A 316 -4.19 6.20 14.67
CA GLU A 316 -2.89 5.52 14.52
C GLU A 316 -2.88 4.54 13.33
N GLU A 317 -4.01 3.89 13.07
CA GLU A 317 -4.22 2.95 11.96
C GLU A 317 -5.33 3.42 11.01
N ASP A 318 -5.23 3.05 9.73
CA ASP A 318 -6.22 3.38 8.68
C ASP A 318 -6.54 4.89 8.58
N TYR A 319 -5.54 5.74 8.85
CA TYR A 319 -5.55 7.19 8.60
C TYR A 319 -5.51 7.58 7.12
N GLY A 320 -5.53 6.60 6.21
CA GLY A 320 -5.51 6.81 4.77
C GLY A 320 -6.71 7.63 4.29
N ALA A 321 -6.46 8.55 3.36
CA ALA A 321 -7.50 9.35 2.73
C ALA A 321 -8.49 8.49 1.94
N LYS A 322 -9.77 8.50 2.33
CA LYS A 322 -10.85 7.71 1.72
C LYS A 322 -11.71 8.63 0.81
N PRO A 323 -11.60 8.54 -0.53
CA PRO A 323 -12.25 9.47 -1.47
C PRO A 323 -13.75 9.20 -1.62
N VAL A 324 -14.58 10.10 -1.09
CA VAL A 324 -16.04 9.98 -1.11
C VAL A 324 -16.72 10.78 -2.21
N LEU A 325 -16.02 11.77 -2.78
CA LEU A 325 -16.49 12.56 -3.91
C LEU A 325 -15.50 12.45 -5.07
N ILE A 326 -16.04 12.20 -6.26
CA ILE A 326 -15.36 12.35 -7.53
C ILE A 326 -16.32 13.14 -8.42
N LEU A 327 -15.98 14.40 -8.73
CA LEU A 327 -16.83 15.32 -9.49
C LEU A 327 -16.00 16.05 -10.56
N PRO A 328 -16.28 15.87 -11.87
CA PRO A 328 -15.61 16.66 -12.89
C PRO A 328 -16.07 18.14 -12.82
N THR A 329 -15.14 19.07 -12.98
CA THR A 329 -15.39 20.52 -12.85
C THR A 329 -14.81 21.31 -14.02
N CYS A 330 -15.50 22.38 -14.44
CA CYS A 330 -15.06 23.25 -15.53
C CYS A 330 -14.35 24.54 -15.07
N LYS A 331 -13.99 24.63 -13.78
CA LYS A 331 -13.43 25.82 -13.09
C LYS A 331 -14.35 27.04 -12.97
N GLN A 332 -15.50 27.06 -13.65
CA GLN A 332 -16.41 28.21 -13.65
C GLN A 332 -17.13 28.39 -12.31
N GLY A 333 -17.43 27.29 -11.60
CA GLY A 333 -18.21 27.26 -10.35
C GLY A 333 -17.78 28.30 -9.31
N SER A 334 -18.74 28.89 -8.62
CA SER A 334 -18.60 30.04 -7.72
C SER A 334 -18.15 29.67 -6.30
N LEU A 335 -17.96 30.69 -5.46
CA LEU A 335 -17.80 30.55 -4.02
C LEU A 335 -19.00 29.85 -3.37
N LYS A 336 -20.23 30.14 -3.83
CA LYS A 336 -21.46 29.54 -3.30
C LYS A 336 -21.50 28.04 -3.59
N ASP A 337 -21.05 27.63 -4.77
CA ASP A 337 -21.03 26.23 -5.19
C ASP A 337 -19.98 25.45 -4.38
N ALA A 338 -18.80 26.04 -4.14
CA ALA A 338 -17.80 25.48 -3.23
C ALA A 338 -18.32 25.33 -1.78
N ALA A 339 -19.07 26.31 -1.27
CA ALA A 339 -19.68 26.25 0.06
C ALA A 339 -20.82 25.22 0.13
N LEU A 340 -21.59 25.05 -0.94
CA LEU A 340 -22.65 24.04 -1.05
C LEU A 340 -22.07 22.62 -1.13
N VAL A 341 -20.96 22.43 -1.84
CA VAL A 341 -20.23 21.14 -1.86
C VAL A 341 -19.74 20.76 -0.47
N LEU A 342 -19.11 21.70 0.25
CA LEU A 342 -18.70 21.49 1.64
C LEU A 342 -19.88 21.12 2.55
N GLU A 343 -21.01 21.83 2.45
CA GLU A 343 -22.20 21.53 3.26
C GLU A 343 -22.79 20.15 2.93
N LYS A 344 -22.92 19.80 1.64
CA LYS A 344 -23.39 18.47 1.22
C LYS A 344 -22.47 17.36 1.75
N LEU A 345 -21.16 17.56 1.77
CA LEU A 345 -20.20 16.59 2.34
C LEU A 345 -20.35 16.43 3.86
N LYS A 346 -20.47 17.53 4.61
CA LYS A 346 -20.73 17.52 6.05
C LYS A 346 -22.05 16.82 6.39
N GLN A 347 -23.11 17.11 5.62
CA GLN A 347 -24.41 16.44 5.76
C GLN A 347 -24.33 14.94 5.43
N ALA A 348 -23.63 14.55 4.36
CA ALA A 348 -23.44 13.14 4.02
C ALA A 348 -22.73 12.36 5.14
N TRP A 349 -21.71 12.96 5.77
CA TRP A 349 -21.02 12.36 6.92
C TRP A 349 -21.94 12.16 8.13
N ARG A 350 -22.80 13.15 8.43
CA ARG A 350 -23.77 13.08 9.55
C ARG A 350 -24.92 12.10 9.30
N LEU A 351 -25.40 12.03 8.07
CA LEU A 351 -26.54 11.19 7.68
C LEU A 351 -26.15 9.72 7.43
N SER A 352 -24.90 9.46 7.07
CA SER A 352 -24.43 8.08 6.84
C SER A 352 -24.36 7.29 8.15
N PRO A 353 -24.92 6.06 8.21
CA PRO A 353 -24.72 5.17 9.36
C PRO A 353 -23.25 4.74 9.52
N PHE A 354 -22.44 4.86 8.46
CA PHE A 354 -21.00 4.60 8.44
C PHE A 354 -20.18 5.89 8.46
N GLY A 355 -20.77 7.00 8.93
CA GLY A 355 -20.10 8.30 9.07
C GLY A 355 -19.91 8.69 10.54
N GLU A 356 -20.38 9.87 10.91
CA GLU A 356 -20.09 10.53 12.21
C GLU A 356 -20.38 9.63 13.42
N LYS A 357 -21.52 8.93 13.41
CA LYS A 357 -21.93 8.05 14.52
C LYS A 357 -20.94 6.90 14.77
N MET A 358 -20.26 6.42 13.73
CA MET A 358 -19.38 5.25 13.80
C MET A 358 -17.90 5.65 13.96
N HIS A 359 -17.48 6.68 13.23
CA HIS A 359 -16.07 7.07 13.08
C HIS A 359 -15.69 8.40 13.73
N GLY A 360 -16.65 9.14 14.28
CA GLY A 360 -16.44 10.41 14.98
C GLY A 360 -16.65 11.67 14.12
N PRO A 361 -16.61 12.86 14.76
CA PRO A 361 -16.93 14.13 14.11
C PRO A 361 -15.82 14.67 13.23
N ILE A 362 -16.20 15.55 12.30
CA ILE A 362 -15.25 16.34 11.51
C ILE A 362 -14.61 17.40 12.42
N TRP A 363 -13.29 17.37 12.59
CA TRP A 363 -12.53 18.38 13.34
C TRP A 363 -12.02 19.51 12.45
N SER A 364 -11.73 19.23 11.18
CA SER A 364 -11.10 20.19 10.27
C SER A 364 -11.53 20.01 8.82
N LEU A 365 -11.55 21.14 8.10
CA LEU A 365 -11.88 21.25 6.67
C LEU A 365 -10.64 21.74 5.93
N SER A 366 -10.05 20.94 5.04
CA SER A 366 -8.75 21.20 4.40
C SER A 366 -8.82 21.42 2.89
N SER A 367 -7.95 22.29 2.35
CA SER A 367 -7.82 22.56 0.90
C SER A 367 -6.42 23.08 0.56
N ASP A 368 -6.08 23.03 -0.72
CA ASP A 368 -4.96 23.74 -1.35
C ASP A 368 -4.96 25.29 -1.19
N GLY A 369 -6.05 25.90 -0.73
CA GLY A 369 -6.23 27.36 -0.65
C GLY A 369 -6.53 28.04 -2.00
N ASP A 370 -7.21 27.38 -2.93
CA ASP A 370 -7.82 27.98 -4.13
C ASP A 370 -8.66 29.24 -3.75
N PRO A 371 -8.63 30.32 -4.55
CA PRO A 371 -9.33 31.58 -4.26
C PRO A 371 -10.82 31.46 -3.96
N LYS A 372 -11.51 30.43 -4.49
CA LYS A 372 -12.95 30.18 -4.27
C LYS A 372 -13.19 29.25 -3.08
N ARG A 373 -12.30 28.27 -2.85
CA ARG A 373 -12.39 27.32 -1.72
C ARG A 373 -12.05 27.98 -0.38
N ARG A 374 -11.02 28.84 -0.32
CA ARG A 374 -10.65 29.59 0.90
C ARG A 374 -11.85 30.29 1.57
N PRO A 375 -12.60 31.22 0.92
CA PRO A 375 -13.74 31.87 1.56
C PRO A 375 -14.92 30.93 1.82
N ALA A 376 -15.06 29.84 1.06
CA ALA A 376 -16.05 28.81 1.35
C ALA A 376 -15.72 28.05 2.66
N LEU A 377 -14.44 27.80 2.96
CA LEU A 377 -14.00 27.27 4.25
C LEU A 377 -14.30 28.25 5.39
N TYR A 378 -13.97 29.54 5.22
CA TYR A 378 -14.29 30.58 6.22
C TYR A 378 -15.77 30.62 6.60
N LEU A 379 -16.68 30.50 5.62
CA LEU A 379 -18.13 30.44 5.87
C LEU A 379 -18.56 29.22 6.72
N HIS A 380 -17.76 28.15 6.71
CA HIS A 380 -18.04 26.90 7.43
C HIS A 380 -17.29 26.76 8.76
N SER A 381 -16.17 27.48 8.94
CA SER A 381 -15.23 27.32 10.07
C SER A 381 -15.05 28.59 10.92
N MET A 382 -15.81 29.65 10.65
CA MET A 382 -15.84 30.90 11.44
C MET A 382 -17.30 31.34 11.71
N VAL A 383 -18.14 30.40 12.12
CA VAL A 383 -19.58 30.62 12.32
C VAL A 383 -19.88 31.14 13.73
N ARG A 384 -19.15 30.66 14.74
CA ARG A 384 -19.34 31.02 16.15
C ARG A 384 -18.01 31.07 16.89
N GLU A 385 -17.92 31.90 17.91
CA GLU A 385 -16.82 31.88 18.87
C GLU A 385 -17.05 30.78 19.93
N ILE A 386 -15.98 30.11 20.35
CA ILE A 386 -15.99 29.20 21.51
C ILE A 386 -16.18 30.00 22.79
N LYS A 387 -17.04 29.54 23.70
CA LYS A 387 -17.31 30.22 24.97
C LYS A 387 -17.26 29.27 26.17
N PRO A 388 -16.99 29.79 27.40
CA PRO A 388 -16.93 28.96 28.61
C PRO A 388 -18.27 28.28 28.96
N ASP A 389 -19.40 28.91 28.60
CA ASP A 389 -20.75 28.42 28.91
C ASP A 389 -21.24 27.35 27.93
N THR A 390 -20.91 27.48 26.64
CA THR A 390 -21.33 26.52 25.60
C THR A 390 -20.34 25.39 25.37
N ASP A 391 -19.04 25.64 25.55
CA ASP A 391 -17.96 24.72 25.14
C ASP A 391 -16.86 24.57 26.23
N PRO A 392 -17.21 24.35 27.52
CA PRO A 392 -16.25 24.46 28.64
C PRO A 392 -14.99 23.62 28.45
N LYS A 393 -15.14 22.36 28.01
CA LYS A 393 -14.01 21.41 27.88
C LYS A 393 -12.89 21.92 26.97
N ILE A 394 -13.23 22.45 25.80
CA ILE A 394 -12.25 22.97 24.84
C ILE A 394 -11.81 24.37 25.27
N PHE A 395 -12.72 25.19 25.82
CA PHE A 395 -12.41 26.53 26.31
C PHE A 395 -11.39 26.51 27.46
N ASP A 396 -11.45 25.55 28.37
CA ASP A 396 -10.48 25.39 29.47
C ASP A 396 -9.04 25.21 28.95
N VAL A 397 -8.88 24.61 27.76
CA VAL A 397 -7.57 24.41 27.12
C VAL A 397 -7.20 25.62 26.24
N VAL A 398 -8.05 26.00 25.29
CA VAL A 398 -7.71 26.99 24.25
C VAL A 398 -8.07 28.43 24.60
N GLY A 399 -9.03 28.65 25.49
CA GLY A 399 -9.56 29.98 25.84
C GLY A 399 -8.58 30.85 26.62
N SER A 400 -7.55 30.25 27.21
CA SER A 400 -6.42 30.96 27.86
C SER A 400 -5.31 31.37 26.89
N LEU A 401 -5.32 30.87 25.65
CA LEU A 401 -4.26 31.09 24.66
C LEU A 401 -4.42 32.45 23.98
N GLN A 402 -3.81 33.48 24.56
CA GLN A 402 -3.93 34.87 24.11
C GLN A 402 -3.60 35.03 22.62
N GLY A 403 -4.55 35.57 21.86
CA GLY A 403 -4.39 35.82 20.42
C GLY A 403 -4.71 34.64 19.50
N LEU A 404 -5.01 33.45 20.05
CA LEU A 404 -5.57 32.35 19.27
C LEU A 404 -6.98 32.70 18.81
N ASN A 405 -7.27 32.46 17.53
CA ASN A 405 -8.60 32.72 16.97
C ASN A 405 -9.61 31.63 17.39
N LEU A 406 -10.47 31.95 18.35
CA LEU A 406 -11.50 31.06 18.91
C LEU A 406 -12.75 30.86 18.04
N TRP A 407 -12.80 31.39 16.81
CA TRP A 407 -13.94 31.20 15.90
C TRP A 407 -13.91 29.84 15.20
N VAL A 408 -15.01 29.11 15.23
CA VAL A 408 -15.11 27.74 14.72
C VAL A 408 -16.41 27.54 13.92
N GLY A 409 -16.50 26.41 13.24
CA GLY A 409 -17.76 25.92 12.68
C GLY A 409 -18.79 25.54 13.75
N PRO A 410 -20.04 25.25 13.34
CA PRO A 410 -21.13 24.92 14.27
C PRO A 410 -20.78 23.78 15.26
N SER A 411 -20.05 22.78 14.79
CA SER A 411 -19.61 21.59 15.53
C SER A 411 -18.11 21.62 15.84
N LEU A 412 -17.57 22.82 16.14
CA LEU A 412 -16.15 23.07 16.43
C LEU A 412 -15.20 22.87 15.22
N GLU A 413 -15.72 22.79 13.99
CA GLU A 413 -14.87 22.52 12.82
C GLU A 413 -13.89 23.68 12.55
N THR A 414 -12.62 23.36 12.39
CA THR A 414 -11.55 24.30 12.03
C THR A 414 -11.31 24.33 10.51
N GLN A 415 -10.56 25.32 10.05
CA GLN A 415 -10.11 25.42 8.65
C GLN A 415 -8.63 25.11 8.61
N ASP A 416 -8.28 24.04 7.90
CA ASP A 416 -6.92 23.70 7.54
C ASP A 416 -6.62 24.20 6.11
N LEU A 417 -5.34 24.47 5.83
CA LEU A 417 -4.85 24.69 4.49
C LEU A 417 -3.47 24.06 4.37
N ASP A 418 -3.26 23.27 3.30
CA ASP A 418 -2.07 22.44 3.13
C ASP A 418 -0.77 23.22 3.40
N TRP A 419 -0.09 22.85 4.47
CA TRP A 419 1.14 23.46 4.94
C TRP A 419 2.23 23.46 3.84
N ASN A 420 2.25 22.49 2.94
CA ASN A 420 3.15 22.48 1.79
C ASN A 420 2.84 23.64 0.83
N HIS A 421 1.57 23.95 0.60
CA HIS A 421 1.17 25.10 -0.21
C HIS A 421 1.48 26.43 0.50
N CYS A 422 1.30 26.50 1.83
CA CYS A 422 1.71 27.66 2.63
C CYS A 422 3.24 27.89 2.56
N ILE A 423 4.06 26.86 2.76
CA ILE A 423 5.53 26.93 2.63
C ILE A 423 5.95 27.29 1.20
N LYS A 424 5.37 26.69 0.15
CA LYS A 424 5.64 27.07 -1.25
C LYS A 424 5.36 28.56 -1.50
N ARG A 425 4.31 29.13 -0.89
CA ARG A 425 3.98 30.57 -1.00
C ARG A 425 4.93 31.46 -0.21
N LEU A 426 5.37 31.06 0.99
CA LEU A 426 6.43 31.74 1.73
C LEU A 426 7.74 31.79 0.92
N CYS A 427 8.16 30.67 0.34
CA CYS A 427 9.34 30.63 -0.53
C CYS A 427 9.17 31.47 -1.80
N LYS A 428 7.95 31.53 -2.37
CA LYS A 428 7.65 32.43 -3.50
C LYS A 428 7.75 33.91 -3.10
N LEU A 429 7.33 34.27 -1.88
CA LEU A 429 7.47 35.62 -1.34
C LEU A 429 8.96 35.99 -1.17
N LEU A 430 9.74 35.14 -0.50
CA LEU A 430 11.20 35.30 -0.34
C LEU A 430 11.96 35.38 -1.68
N GLY A 431 11.50 34.62 -2.69
CA GLY A 431 12.06 34.59 -4.03
C GLY A 431 11.53 35.68 -4.97
N SER A 432 10.58 36.53 -4.54
CA SER A 432 10.00 37.58 -5.37
C SER A 432 10.96 38.77 -5.58
N GLN A 433 10.62 39.67 -6.50
CA GLN A 433 11.36 40.94 -6.66
C GLN A 433 10.89 41.99 -5.65
N ASP A 434 9.67 41.84 -5.14
CA ASP A 434 9.09 42.72 -4.13
C ASP A 434 9.81 42.50 -2.79
N SER A 435 9.99 43.58 -2.02
CA SER A 435 10.58 43.48 -0.69
C SER A 435 9.52 43.17 0.36
N LEU A 436 9.77 42.17 1.20
CA LEU A 436 9.03 41.97 2.45
C LEU A 436 9.61 42.90 3.54
N LEU A 437 8.74 43.68 4.17
CA LEU A 437 9.10 44.62 5.22
C LEU A 437 9.11 43.91 6.57
N VAL A 438 10.27 43.85 7.23
CA VAL A 438 10.43 43.27 8.58
C VAL A 438 11.16 44.30 9.42
N ASN A 439 10.57 44.70 10.56
CA ASN A 439 11.10 45.74 11.46
C ASN A 439 11.58 47.01 10.71
N ASN A 440 10.77 47.49 9.76
CA ASN A 440 11.06 48.61 8.85
C ASN A 440 12.23 48.40 7.86
N CYS A 441 12.87 47.23 7.81
CA CYS A 441 13.86 46.87 6.81
C CYS A 441 13.20 46.17 5.61
N ALA A 442 13.48 46.66 4.40
CA ALA A 442 12.99 46.09 3.15
C ALA A 442 13.87 44.89 2.72
N ILE A 443 13.46 43.69 3.10
CA ILE A 443 14.17 42.45 2.77
C ILE A 443 13.76 42.00 1.37
N ASN A 444 14.72 41.84 0.47
CA ASN A 444 14.48 41.37 -0.91
C ASN A 444 15.39 40.20 -1.27
N LYS A 445 15.15 39.60 -2.44
CA LYS A 445 15.90 38.46 -2.98
C LYS A 445 17.43 38.66 -3.02
N LYS A 446 17.91 39.87 -3.35
CA LYS A 446 19.36 40.18 -3.35
C LYS A 446 19.91 40.14 -1.93
N GLN A 447 19.17 40.69 -0.98
CA GLN A 447 19.56 40.71 0.42
C GLN A 447 19.61 39.29 1.03
N ILE A 448 18.58 38.47 0.77
CA ILE A 448 18.56 37.05 1.16
C ILE A 448 19.74 36.28 0.52
N SER A 449 20.04 36.53 -0.75
CA SER A 449 21.20 35.95 -1.45
C SER A 449 22.54 36.36 -0.82
N MET A 450 22.67 37.58 -0.31
CA MET A 450 23.88 38.03 0.39
C MET A 450 24.05 37.31 1.74
N TRP A 451 22.98 37.17 2.52
CA TRP A 451 23.01 36.49 3.81
C TRP A 451 23.23 34.97 3.69
N LEU A 452 22.56 34.31 2.74
CA LEU A 452 22.73 32.87 2.53
C LEU A 452 24.19 32.50 2.23
N LYS A 453 24.91 33.35 1.48
CA LYS A 453 26.36 33.17 1.22
C LYS A 453 27.26 33.24 2.46
N GLN A 454 26.78 33.81 3.56
CA GLN A 454 27.52 33.90 4.82
C GLN A 454 27.32 32.64 5.70
N VAL A 455 26.32 31.79 5.39
CA VAL A 455 26.09 30.53 6.11
C VAL A 455 27.21 29.54 5.78
N ILE A 456 27.98 29.19 6.81
CA ILE A 456 29.18 28.33 6.72
C ILE A 456 28.76 26.86 6.50
N GLY A 457 29.62 26.08 5.83
CA GLY A 457 29.43 24.64 5.63
C GLY A 457 28.54 24.26 4.44
N ILE A 458 28.09 25.24 3.66
CA ILE A 458 27.28 25.04 2.46
C ILE A 458 28.11 25.37 1.22
N ASP A 459 28.17 24.43 0.28
CA ASP A 459 28.71 24.71 -1.05
C ASP A 459 27.72 25.55 -1.86
N TRP A 460 28.11 26.79 -2.13
CA TRP A 460 27.39 27.74 -2.99
C TRP A 460 27.93 27.78 -4.43
N SER A 461 28.41 26.63 -4.93
CA SER A 461 28.85 26.40 -6.31
C SER A 461 27.87 26.94 -7.36
N GLU A 462 28.40 27.28 -8.54
CA GLU A 462 27.73 28.10 -9.55
C GLU A 462 26.30 27.61 -9.87
N GLY A 463 25.33 28.48 -9.60
CA GLY A 463 23.91 28.22 -9.85
C GLY A 463 23.12 27.63 -8.68
N SER A 464 23.74 27.01 -7.67
CA SER A 464 23.02 26.35 -6.55
C SER A 464 22.08 27.31 -5.81
N LEU A 465 22.59 28.48 -5.40
CA LEU A 465 21.82 29.56 -4.78
C LEU A 465 20.79 30.17 -5.74
N PHE A 466 21.13 30.29 -7.02
CA PHE A 466 20.21 30.80 -8.03
C PHE A 466 19.00 29.87 -8.21
N HIS A 467 19.22 28.56 -8.29
CA HIS A 467 18.16 27.56 -8.41
C HIS A 467 17.30 27.46 -7.14
N LEU A 468 17.90 27.64 -5.95
CA LEU A 468 17.17 27.69 -4.69
C LEU A 468 16.19 28.88 -4.63
N LEU A 469 16.62 30.06 -5.09
CA LEU A 469 15.82 31.29 -5.10
C LEU A 469 14.97 31.47 -6.37
N ASN A 470 15.22 30.71 -7.43
CA ASN A 470 14.48 30.74 -8.71
C ASN A 470 14.08 29.32 -9.15
N PRO A 471 13.26 28.59 -8.37
CA PRO A 471 12.87 27.24 -8.74
C PRO A 471 11.89 27.26 -9.92
N ILE A 472 12.37 26.86 -11.10
CA ILE A 472 11.55 26.72 -12.32
C ILE A 472 10.47 25.63 -12.13
N SER A 473 10.84 24.54 -11.45
CA SER A 473 9.94 23.49 -10.94
C SER A 473 10.51 23.00 -9.60
N PRO A 474 10.11 23.57 -8.45
CA PRO A 474 10.68 23.19 -7.16
C PRO A 474 10.41 21.72 -6.86
N LYS A 475 11.45 20.97 -6.50
CA LYS A 475 11.27 19.67 -5.83
C LYS A 475 10.56 19.91 -4.49
N PRO A 476 9.79 18.96 -3.93
CA PRO A 476 9.11 19.14 -2.65
C PRO A 476 10.02 19.59 -1.49
N SER A 477 11.29 19.19 -1.51
CA SER A 477 12.31 19.58 -0.53
C SER A 477 12.95 20.97 -0.76
N THR A 478 12.81 21.58 -1.95
CA THR A 478 13.42 22.88 -2.26
C THR A 478 12.86 24.03 -1.40
N PRO A 479 11.53 24.16 -1.20
CA PRO A 479 10.96 25.15 -0.29
C PRO A 479 11.45 24.99 1.16
N ILE A 480 11.41 23.77 1.70
CA ILE A 480 11.87 23.46 3.05
C ILE A 480 13.34 23.87 3.20
N LYS A 481 14.21 23.47 2.26
CA LYS A 481 15.64 23.85 2.26
C LYS A 481 15.81 25.37 2.27
N LEU A 482 15.04 26.14 1.49
CA LEU A 482 15.15 27.61 1.51
C LEU A 482 14.75 28.19 2.88
N LEU A 483 13.66 27.72 3.48
CA LEU A 483 13.25 28.18 4.81
C LEU A 483 14.28 27.79 5.88
N SER A 484 14.77 26.54 5.90
CA SER A 484 15.80 26.10 6.85
C SER A 484 17.06 26.94 6.73
N LEU A 485 17.56 27.19 5.52
CA LEU A 485 18.76 28.01 5.33
C LEU A 485 18.51 29.49 5.63
N THR A 486 17.28 29.99 5.50
CA THR A 486 16.90 31.34 5.94
C THR A 486 16.80 31.41 7.46
N ALA A 487 16.38 30.33 8.12
CA ALA A 487 16.41 30.20 9.58
C ALA A 487 17.85 30.27 10.10
N GLU A 488 18.79 29.52 9.49
CA GLU A 488 20.22 29.51 9.91
C GLU A 488 20.89 30.88 9.88
N VAL A 489 20.37 31.84 9.10
CA VAL A 489 20.87 33.23 9.09
C VAL A 489 20.78 33.89 10.48
N ARG A 490 19.89 33.44 11.38
CA ARG A 490 19.82 33.92 12.77
C ARG A 490 21.11 33.69 13.57
N THR A 491 21.97 32.76 13.12
CA THR A 491 23.21 32.36 13.80
C THR A 491 24.47 33.11 13.35
N LEU A 492 24.38 33.95 12.30
CA LEU A 492 25.54 34.62 11.72
C LEU A 492 26.19 35.59 12.71
N ASP A 493 27.52 35.55 12.82
CA ASP A 493 28.29 36.52 13.60
C ASP A 493 28.14 37.94 13.00
N GLN A 494 27.83 38.88 13.87
CA GLN A 494 27.47 40.26 13.55
C GLN A 494 28.65 41.22 13.82
N ALA A 495 29.76 40.74 14.39
CA ALA A 495 30.89 41.57 14.84
C ALA A 495 31.53 42.45 13.75
N ASN A 496 31.39 42.08 12.47
CA ASN A 496 32.01 42.76 11.33
C ASN A 496 31.01 43.52 10.43
N MET A 497 29.77 43.73 10.87
CA MET A 497 28.72 44.40 10.08
C MET A 497 28.82 45.93 10.12
N THR A 498 28.50 46.61 9.02
CA THR A 498 28.56 48.08 8.94
C THR A 498 27.33 48.74 9.59
N PRO A 499 27.36 50.04 9.95
CA PRO A 499 26.19 50.75 10.47
C PRO A 499 24.93 50.68 9.58
N SER A 500 25.09 50.55 8.25
CA SER A 500 23.97 50.35 7.33
C SER A 500 23.40 48.92 7.40
N ASP A 501 24.22 47.95 7.77
CA ASP A 501 23.80 46.57 8.00
C ASP A 501 23.09 46.44 9.37
N LEU A 502 23.42 47.26 10.37
CA LEU A 502 22.77 47.23 11.71
C LEU A 502 21.24 47.47 11.65
N GLY A 503 20.73 48.23 10.66
CA GLY A 503 19.28 48.35 10.44
C GLY A 503 18.65 47.04 9.93
N SER A 504 19.41 46.27 9.15
CA SER A 504 19.01 44.93 8.69
C SER A 504 19.20 43.86 9.77
N GLN A 505 20.19 44.05 10.65
CA GLN A 505 20.64 43.13 11.69
C GLN A 505 19.56 42.73 12.70
N ASN A 506 18.60 43.59 13.03
CA ASN A 506 17.48 43.22 13.91
C ASN A 506 16.36 42.46 13.16
N SER A 507 16.29 42.64 11.84
CA SER A 507 15.24 42.09 10.98
C SER A 507 15.55 40.65 10.56
N VAL A 508 16.84 40.33 10.45
CA VAL A 508 17.36 39.04 10.02
C VAL A 508 17.15 37.92 11.05
N PRO A 509 17.62 38.03 12.32
CA PRO A 509 17.35 37.03 13.33
C PRO A 509 15.85 36.87 13.55
N LEU A 510 15.07 37.96 13.59
CA LEU A 510 13.62 37.88 13.76
C LEU A 510 12.92 37.07 12.64
N LEU A 511 13.33 37.24 11.39
CA LEU A 511 12.83 36.45 10.27
C LEU A 511 13.30 34.98 10.34
N GLY A 512 14.57 34.75 10.73
CA GLY A 512 15.12 33.42 10.88
C GLY A 512 14.48 32.63 12.04
N GLU A 513 14.27 33.28 13.17
CA GLU A 513 13.57 32.82 14.38
C GLU A 513 12.11 32.42 14.06
N MET A 514 11.44 33.20 13.21
CA MET A 514 10.11 32.90 12.71
C MET A 514 10.11 31.61 11.85
N PHE A 515 11.11 31.42 10.97
CA PHE A 515 11.17 30.23 10.12
C PHE A 515 11.68 28.98 10.84
N GLU A 516 12.57 29.10 11.82
CA GLU A 516 12.90 28.01 12.75
C GLU A 516 11.63 27.50 13.44
N ALA A 517 10.89 28.42 14.07
CA ALA A 517 9.65 28.11 14.80
C ALA A 517 8.56 27.46 13.92
N LEU A 518 8.57 27.71 12.61
CA LEU A 518 7.70 27.08 11.62
C LEU A 518 8.15 25.66 11.20
N LEU A 519 9.43 25.32 11.31
CA LEU A 519 10.01 24.07 10.80
C LEU A 519 10.25 23.00 11.87
N GLU A 520 10.42 23.39 13.13
CA GLU A 520 10.48 22.49 14.29
C GLU A 520 9.15 21.87 14.83
N PRO A 521 7.91 22.19 14.38
CA PRO A 521 6.66 21.69 14.98
C PRO A 521 6.50 20.18 15.14
N PHE A 522 7.25 19.38 14.37
CA PHE A 522 7.30 17.92 14.53
C PHE A 522 7.85 17.46 15.89
N ILE A 523 8.44 18.38 16.67
CA ILE A 523 8.98 18.12 18.02
C ILE A 523 8.10 18.78 19.09
N GLN A 524 7.68 20.04 18.91
CA GLN A 524 6.89 20.78 19.91
C GLN A 524 5.88 21.77 19.31
N ILE A 525 4.65 21.76 19.82
CA ILE A 525 3.59 22.68 19.40
C ILE A 525 3.81 24.14 19.86
N SER A 526 4.62 24.34 20.89
CA SER A 526 5.08 25.66 21.37
C SER A 526 5.78 26.46 20.26
N CYS A 527 6.51 25.80 19.36
CA CYS A 527 7.15 26.44 18.21
C CYS A 527 6.12 27.06 17.25
N LEU A 528 4.97 26.41 17.01
CA LEU A 528 3.88 27.02 16.22
C LEU A 528 3.28 28.26 16.90
N GLY A 529 3.18 28.26 18.23
CA GLY A 529 2.77 29.45 19.00
C GLY A 529 3.74 30.62 18.82
N LYS A 530 5.05 30.36 19.01
CA LYS A 530 6.16 31.31 18.75
C LYS A 530 6.07 31.88 17.32
N PHE A 531 5.91 31.01 16.32
CA PHE A 531 5.72 31.40 14.93
C PHE A 531 4.49 32.31 14.73
N ALA A 532 3.31 31.91 15.22
CA ALA A 532 2.07 32.69 15.07
C ALA A 532 2.15 34.08 15.71
N HIS A 533 2.80 34.22 16.88
CA HIS A 533 2.99 35.52 17.53
C HIS A 533 3.93 36.43 16.74
N ILE A 534 5.08 35.93 16.27
CA ILE A 534 6.01 36.73 15.45
C ILE A 534 5.34 37.13 14.13
N LEU A 535 4.66 36.19 13.47
CA LEU A 535 3.91 36.42 12.24
C LEU A 535 2.82 37.49 12.41
N CYS A 536 2.07 37.43 13.52
CA CYS A 536 1.05 38.42 13.88
C CYS A 536 1.65 39.80 14.13
N ALA A 537 2.71 39.90 14.94
CA ALA A 537 3.36 41.18 15.23
C ALA A 537 3.87 41.88 13.96
N LEU A 538 4.55 41.13 13.07
CA LEU A 538 5.04 41.65 11.79
C LEU A 538 3.90 42.06 10.84
N PHE A 539 2.82 41.27 10.77
CA PHE A 539 1.66 41.62 9.93
C PHE A 539 0.85 42.79 10.48
N VAL A 540 0.71 42.95 11.79
CA VAL A 540 0.07 44.13 12.40
C VAL A 540 0.90 45.40 12.13
N GLN A 541 2.23 45.31 12.22
CA GLN A 541 3.13 46.44 12.00
C GLN A 541 3.20 46.89 10.53
N HIS A 542 3.20 45.96 9.58
CA HIS A 542 3.54 46.22 8.17
C HIS A 542 2.45 45.82 7.16
N GLN A 543 1.42 45.08 7.58
CA GLN A 543 0.30 44.63 6.75
C GLN A 543 0.78 43.96 5.44
N SER A 544 0.24 44.40 4.30
CA SER A 544 0.58 43.89 2.97
C SER A 544 2.03 44.16 2.55
N ALA A 545 2.75 45.07 3.21
CA ALA A 545 4.18 45.30 2.94
C ALA A 545 5.07 44.19 3.53
N PHE A 546 4.60 43.45 4.54
CA PHE A 546 5.29 42.25 5.04
C PHE A 546 4.91 41.02 4.22
N MET A 547 3.61 40.73 4.09
CA MET A 547 3.13 39.63 3.25
C MET A 547 1.67 39.82 2.80
N PRO A 548 1.21 39.15 1.73
CA PRO A 548 -0.19 39.20 1.32
C PRO A 548 -1.14 38.70 2.41
N ALA A 549 -2.23 39.43 2.65
CA ALA A 549 -3.19 39.13 3.72
C ALA A 549 -3.76 37.70 3.66
N HIS A 550 -3.93 37.13 2.46
CA HIS A 550 -4.36 35.75 2.31
C HIS A 550 -3.30 34.74 2.79
N LEU A 551 -2.00 34.98 2.55
CA LEU A 551 -0.94 34.10 3.04
C LEU A 551 -0.83 34.17 4.57
N TYR A 552 -0.94 35.37 5.14
CA TYR A 552 -1.03 35.56 6.59
C TYR A 552 -2.19 34.76 7.19
N SER A 553 -3.40 34.90 6.63
CA SER A 553 -4.60 34.21 7.09
C SER A 553 -4.45 32.68 6.99
N ASP A 554 -3.90 32.19 5.89
CA ASP A 554 -3.68 30.76 5.66
C ASP A 554 -2.69 30.16 6.68
N LEU A 555 -1.61 30.86 6.99
CA LEU A 555 -0.61 30.46 7.99
C LEU A 555 -1.17 30.45 9.42
N GLN A 556 -1.98 31.44 9.78
CA GLN A 556 -2.66 31.47 11.09
C GLN A 556 -3.70 30.33 11.21
N CYS A 557 -4.41 30.00 10.12
CA CYS A 557 -5.33 28.86 10.10
C CYS A 557 -4.61 27.52 10.27
N MET A 558 -3.47 27.34 9.59
CA MET A 558 -2.61 26.17 9.74
C MET A 558 -2.13 25.99 11.20
N VAL A 559 -1.64 27.04 11.85
CA VAL A 559 -1.25 26.98 13.28
C VAL A 559 -2.45 26.61 14.16
N ARG A 560 -3.59 27.29 13.96
CA ARG A 560 -4.80 27.02 14.75
C ARG A 560 -5.23 25.56 14.64
N THR A 561 -5.25 25.03 13.42
CA THR A 561 -5.72 23.67 13.16
C THR A 561 -4.71 22.59 13.57
N ALA A 562 -3.46 22.96 13.91
CA ALA A 562 -2.57 22.08 14.66
C ALA A 562 -2.86 22.07 16.17
N VAL A 563 -3.28 23.21 16.75
CA VAL A 563 -3.60 23.33 18.19
C VAL A 563 -4.89 22.64 18.57
N PHE A 564 -5.96 22.82 17.77
CA PHE A 564 -7.30 22.36 18.13
C PHE A 564 -7.46 20.83 18.26
N PRO A 565 -6.88 19.98 17.39
CA PRO A 565 -6.92 18.52 17.54
C PRO A 565 -6.13 17.95 18.73
N VAL A 566 -5.27 18.76 19.35
CA VAL A 566 -4.46 18.37 20.52
C VAL A 566 -5.18 18.73 21.84
N ALA A 567 -6.19 19.61 21.76
CA ALA A 567 -6.97 20.13 22.89
C ALA A 567 -8.32 19.39 23.05
#